data_AF-A0A7R6WB73-F1
#
_entry.id   AF-A0A7R6WB73-F1
#
_cell.length_a   1.000
_cell.length_b   1.000
_cell.length_c   1.000
_cell.angle_alpha   90.00
_cell.angle_beta   90.00
_cell.angle_gamma   90.00
#
_symmetry.space_group_name_H-M   'P 1'
#
loop_
_entity.id
_entity.type
_entity.pdbx_description
1 polymer ?
#
loop_
_entity_poly.entity_id
_entity_poly.type
_entity_poly.pdbx_seq_one_letter_code
_entity_poly.pdbx_strand_id
1 'polypeptide(L)'
;MRGFMIDRFSQLLFLQWVLFLIISLAYDHFAWADQQNSGYSLIIKSAQYDNEKQELKVKVALQGERPYQVELIDAGRGSQLASETTRKGMLKFKLKNIQEDSIPCVVEVRLHSLVQSLEVENSPEICSDSQYVSAPNDVLSEVAIDDVKYEGFTLSVTGSFKGVYPNSLKLYDDLTEVLLSDDNQSNEVNHFSFRESELAELPCRIRVQADSFSSFKQVQHTLDNCFERLTAIVPLFAENDHVLYRNGLDKHLELGCDSCHGRGSDASANVATIQLQGHAGTISECITCHQVDSFPNGTLQGPHGMHPVNEPSWIDAEGHGKFAGDISEGDRCATCHGADHLGTRLAKVPVKRVLKNSEGELLAVVSAGTEIACDLCHGLAKSFVD
;
A
#
# COMPACT_ATOMS: atom_id res chain seq x y z
N MET A 1 -7.30 -6.75 76.24
CA MET A 1 -7.08 -5.95 75.01
C MET A 1 -6.16 -6.76 74.10
N ARG A 2 -6.64 -7.01 72.87
CA ARG A 2 -5.95 -7.78 71.82
C ARG A 2 -4.75 -7.02 71.28
N GLY A 3 -3.69 -7.73 70.92
CA GLY A 3 -2.63 -7.25 70.04
C GLY A 3 -1.96 -8.44 69.36
N PHE A 4 -2.55 -8.92 68.26
CA PHE A 4 -1.91 -9.91 67.39
C PHE A 4 -0.82 -9.18 66.60
N MET A 5 0.45 -9.45 66.93
CA MET A 5 1.60 -9.09 66.09
C MET A 5 1.59 -9.98 64.86
N ILE A 6 1.28 -9.40 63.70
CA ILE A 6 1.41 -10.06 62.40
C ILE A 6 2.85 -9.86 61.93
N ASP A 7 3.52 -10.98 61.68
CA ASP A 7 4.90 -11.10 61.25
C ASP A 7 5.15 -10.37 59.91
N ARG A 8 6.23 -9.57 59.85
CA ARG A 8 6.66 -8.84 58.65
C ARG A 8 6.91 -9.76 57.46
N PHE A 9 7.21 -11.04 57.71
CA PHE A 9 7.40 -12.03 56.66
C PHE A 9 6.11 -12.34 55.89
N SER A 10 4.95 -12.33 56.57
CA SER A 10 3.64 -12.54 55.95
C SER A 10 3.18 -11.35 55.10
N GLN A 11 3.60 -10.13 55.43
CA GLN A 11 3.25 -8.93 54.65
C GLN A 11 3.99 -8.88 53.31
N LEU A 12 5.26 -9.32 53.26
CA LEU A 12 6.05 -9.38 52.03
C LEU A 12 5.56 -10.44 51.05
N LEU A 13 5.16 -11.62 51.57
CA LEU A 13 4.57 -12.68 50.74
C LEU A 13 3.22 -12.28 50.15
N PHE A 14 2.42 -11.49 50.86
CA PHE A 14 1.13 -11.00 50.36
C PHE A 14 1.31 -9.96 49.24
N LEU A 15 2.30 -9.08 49.33
CA LEU A 15 2.62 -8.11 48.27
C LEU A 15 3.18 -8.78 47.01
N GLN A 16 4.00 -9.83 47.14
CA GLN A 16 4.47 -10.60 45.98
C GLN A 16 3.34 -11.33 45.25
N TRP A 17 2.34 -11.84 45.98
CA TRP A 17 1.16 -12.48 45.39
C TRP A 17 0.24 -11.49 44.66
N VAL A 18 0.04 -10.28 45.20
CA VAL A 18 -0.76 -9.24 44.54
C VAL A 18 -0.07 -8.72 43.26
N LEU A 19 1.26 -8.62 43.26
CA LEU A 19 2.00 -8.18 42.06
C LEU A 19 1.93 -9.21 40.92
N PHE A 20 1.96 -10.51 41.24
CA PHE A 20 1.76 -11.58 40.23
C PHE A 20 0.34 -11.58 39.66
N LEU A 21 -0.68 -11.25 40.46
CA LEU A 21 -2.07 -11.22 40.01
C LEU A 21 -2.39 -9.99 39.13
N ILE A 22 -1.72 -8.85 39.36
CA ILE A 22 -1.83 -7.67 38.49
C ILE A 22 -1.09 -7.89 37.17
N ILE A 23 0.05 -8.59 37.18
CA ILE A 23 0.79 -8.92 35.94
C ILE A 23 0.02 -9.96 35.12
N SER A 24 -0.65 -10.95 35.73
CA SER A 24 -1.53 -11.87 35.00
C SER A 24 -2.81 -11.23 34.44
N LEU A 25 -3.29 -10.11 34.98
CA LEU A 25 -4.44 -9.37 34.44
C LEU A 25 -4.04 -8.30 33.39
N ALA A 26 -2.74 -8.02 33.23
CA ALA A 26 -2.21 -7.09 32.22
C ALA A 26 -1.65 -7.79 30.96
N TYR A 27 -1.59 -9.14 30.95
CA TYR A 27 -1.11 -9.91 29.80
C TYR A 27 -2.21 -10.32 28.79
N ASP A 28 -3.48 -10.01 29.05
CA ASP A 28 -4.61 -10.33 28.15
C ASP A 28 -5.07 -9.15 27.28
N HIS A 29 -4.33 -8.03 27.23
CA HIS A 29 -4.68 -6.86 26.40
C HIS A 29 -3.55 -6.35 25.48
N PHE A 30 -2.67 -7.24 25.04
CA PHE A 30 -1.76 -6.97 23.91
C PHE A 30 -1.66 -8.17 22.97
N ALA A 31 -2.76 -8.41 22.25
CA ALA A 31 -2.76 -9.19 21.03
C ALA A 31 -3.94 -8.73 20.16
N TRP A 32 -3.64 -8.36 18.92
CA TRP A 32 -4.55 -8.23 17.77
C TRP A 32 -5.19 -6.85 17.57
N ALA A 33 -4.42 -5.97 16.95
CA ALA A 33 -4.95 -5.07 15.93
C ALA A 33 -4.21 -5.44 14.63
N ASP A 34 -4.80 -6.30 13.81
CA ASP A 34 -5.17 -6.00 12.43
C ASP A 34 -5.71 -7.26 11.74
N GLN A 35 -7.03 -7.44 11.77
CA GLN A 35 -7.73 -8.23 10.76
C GLN A 35 -9.17 -7.75 10.75
N GLN A 36 -9.55 -7.04 9.69
CA GLN A 36 -10.95 -6.80 9.36
C GLN A 36 -11.67 -8.15 9.37
N ASN A 37 -12.52 -8.33 10.38
CA ASN A 37 -13.39 -9.47 10.56
C ASN A 37 -14.53 -9.38 9.53
N SER A 38 -14.22 -9.65 8.26
CA SER A 38 -15.26 -10.13 7.35
C SER A 38 -15.72 -11.46 7.95
N GLY A 39 -17.00 -11.59 8.31
CA GLY A 39 -17.53 -12.75 9.05
C GLY A 39 -17.48 -14.10 8.32
N TYR A 40 -16.64 -14.20 7.28
CA TYR A 40 -16.43 -15.34 6.41
C TYR A 40 -15.13 -16.06 6.77
N SER A 41 -15.17 -17.40 6.78
CA SER A 41 -13.97 -18.23 6.95
C SER A 41 -14.04 -19.42 6.00
N LEU A 42 -12.92 -19.74 5.39
CA LEU A 42 -12.72 -20.88 4.50
C LEU A 42 -11.56 -21.71 5.03
N ILE A 43 -11.81 -22.98 5.39
CA ILE A 43 -10.77 -23.91 5.88
C ILE A 43 -10.88 -25.27 5.20
N ILE A 44 -9.92 -25.67 4.37
CA ILE A 44 -9.72 -27.04 3.90
C ILE A 44 -9.24 -27.87 5.10
N LYS A 45 -10.09 -28.80 5.53
CA LYS A 45 -9.82 -29.70 6.67
C LYS A 45 -9.03 -30.94 6.27
N SER A 46 -9.16 -31.38 5.03
CA SER A 46 -8.41 -32.52 4.49
C SER A 46 -8.56 -32.60 2.98
N ALA A 47 -7.51 -32.97 2.28
CA ALA A 47 -7.51 -33.36 0.88
C ALA A 47 -6.79 -34.71 0.75
N GLN A 48 -7.48 -35.74 0.26
CA GLN A 48 -6.96 -37.11 0.23
C GLN A 48 -7.37 -37.80 -1.07
N TYR A 49 -6.41 -38.44 -1.73
CA TYR A 49 -6.67 -39.34 -2.85
C TYR A 49 -6.74 -40.79 -2.37
N ASP A 50 -7.81 -41.50 -2.75
CA ASP A 50 -8.03 -42.91 -2.44
C ASP A 50 -7.68 -43.72 -3.69
N ASN A 51 -6.45 -44.26 -3.74
CA ASN A 51 -5.93 -45.04 -4.86
C ASN A 51 -6.80 -46.26 -5.20
N GLU A 52 -7.34 -46.96 -4.19
CA GLU A 52 -8.18 -48.15 -4.40
C GLU A 52 -9.51 -47.80 -5.07
N LYS A 53 -10.07 -46.61 -4.75
CA LYS A 53 -11.37 -46.17 -5.25
C LYS A 53 -11.29 -45.17 -6.40
N GLN A 54 -10.07 -44.77 -6.79
CA GLN A 54 -9.79 -43.68 -7.72
C GLN A 54 -10.64 -42.44 -7.42
N GLU A 55 -10.65 -42.04 -6.14
CA GLU A 55 -11.54 -40.99 -5.62
C GLU A 55 -10.74 -39.92 -4.87
N LEU A 56 -10.86 -38.66 -5.31
CA LEU A 56 -10.36 -37.50 -4.58
C LEU A 56 -11.44 -36.99 -3.61
N LYS A 57 -11.07 -36.86 -2.34
CA LYS A 57 -11.94 -36.40 -1.25
C LYS A 57 -11.39 -35.12 -0.65
N VAL A 58 -12.15 -34.04 -0.76
CA VAL A 58 -11.79 -32.75 -0.14
C VAL A 58 -12.88 -32.33 0.82
N LYS A 59 -12.51 -32.01 2.07
CA LYS A 59 -13.44 -31.54 3.11
C LYS A 59 -13.14 -30.09 3.41
N VAL A 60 -14.17 -29.26 3.36
CA VAL A 60 -14.07 -27.81 3.53
C VAL A 60 -15.00 -27.38 4.65
N ALA A 61 -14.51 -26.59 5.59
CA ALA A 61 -15.28 -25.89 6.59
C ALA A 61 -15.50 -24.44 6.14
N LEU A 62 -16.74 -23.97 6.31
CA LEU A 62 -17.24 -22.70 5.77
C LEU A 62 -17.96 -21.95 6.89
N GLN A 63 -17.65 -20.66 7.02
CA GLN A 63 -18.34 -19.72 7.91
C GLN A 63 -18.67 -18.45 7.12
N GLY A 64 -19.73 -17.75 7.50
CA GLY A 64 -20.21 -16.54 6.84
C GLY A 64 -21.63 -16.66 6.31
N GLU A 65 -22.02 -15.75 5.42
CA GLU A 65 -23.35 -15.71 4.82
C GLU A 65 -23.60 -16.88 3.86
N ARG A 66 -24.86 -17.32 3.82
CA ARG A 66 -25.32 -18.50 3.09
C ARG A 66 -26.28 -18.08 1.98
N PRO A 67 -26.31 -18.77 0.83
CA PRO A 67 -25.57 -19.99 0.51
C PRO A 67 -24.11 -19.73 0.10
N TYR A 68 -23.22 -20.68 0.42
CA TYR A 68 -21.83 -20.68 0.00
C TYR A 68 -21.73 -21.22 -1.43
N GLN A 69 -21.14 -20.47 -2.34
CA GLN A 69 -20.70 -20.96 -3.66
C GLN A 69 -19.21 -21.28 -3.57
N VAL A 70 -18.86 -22.56 -3.67
CA VAL A 70 -17.50 -23.04 -3.43
C VAL A 70 -16.99 -23.75 -4.67
N GLU A 71 -15.82 -23.34 -5.13
CA GLU A 71 -15.11 -23.94 -6.25
C GLU A 71 -13.91 -24.75 -5.74
N LEU A 72 -13.69 -25.91 -6.35
CA LEU A 72 -12.53 -26.76 -6.14
C LEU A 72 -11.71 -26.79 -7.44
N ILE A 73 -10.42 -26.51 -7.34
CA ILE A 73 -9.52 -26.26 -8.46
C ILE A 73 -8.27 -27.16 -8.30
N ASP A 74 -7.73 -27.65 -9.42
CA ASP A 74 -6.38 -28.24 -9.51
C ASP A 74 -5.38 -27.09 -9.49
N ALA A 75 -4.67 -26.90 -8.38
CA ALA A 75 -3.80 -25.73 -8.21
C ALA A 75 -2.65 -25.71 -9.24
N GLY A 76 -2.19 -26.89 -9.67
CA GLY A 76 -1.13 -27.03 -10.68
C GLY A 76 -1.55 -26.60 -12.08
N ARG A 77 -2.83 -26.83 -12.43
CA ARG A 77 -3.36 -26.54 -13.77
C ARG A 77 -4.26 -25.30 -13.84
N GLY A 78 -4.68 -24.78 -12.69
CA GLY A 78 -5.71 -23.75 -12.59
C GLY A 78 -7.08 -24.20 -13.11
N SER A 79 -7.30 -25.50 -13.34
CA SER A 79 -8.54 -26.01 -13.91
C SER A 79 -9.56 -26.30 -12.81
N GLN A 80 -10.80 -25.84 -13.02
CA GLN A 80 -11.88 -26.13 -12.09
C GLN A 80 -12.24 -27.62 -12.13
N LEU A 81 -12.11 -28.27 -10.97
CA LEU A 81 -12.45 -29.68 -10.77
C LEU A 81 -13.92 -29.88 -10.39
N ALA A 82 -14.46 -28.99 -9.56
CA ALA A 82 -15.86 -29.00 -9.14
C ALA A 82 -16.33 -27.63 -8.69
N SER A 83 -17.64 -27.40 -8.72
CA SER A 83 -18.27 -26.25 -8.07
C SER A 83 -19.57 -26.72 -7.42
N GLU A 84 -19.78 -26.35 -6.16
CA GLU A 84 -20.98 -26.71 -5.41
C GLU A 84 -21.52 -25.52 -4.61
N THR A 85 -22.85 -25.39 -4.59
CA THR A 85 -23.55 -24.43 -3.73
C THR A 85 -24.13 -25.14 -2.51
N THR A 86 -23.82 -24.68 -1.30
CA THR A 86 -24.28 -25.30 -0.06
C THR A 86 -24.70 -24.27 1.00
N ARG A 87 -25.70 -24.61 1.81
CA ARG A 87 -26.04 -23.84 3.02
C ARG A 87 -25.41 -24.41 4.30
N LYS A 88 -24.67 -25.52 4.17
CA LYS A 88 -24.01 -26.18 5.30
C LYS A 88 -22.64 -25.54 5.52
N GLY A 89 -22.24 -25.31 6.76
CA GLY A 89 -20.89 -24.85 7.11
C GLY A 89 -19.79 -25.91 6.89
N MET A 90 -20.14 -27.03 6.26
CA MET A 90 -19.19 -28.07 5.87
C MET A 90 -19.60 -28.63 4.52
N LEU A 91 -18.64 -28.65 3.59
CA LEU A 91 -18.77 -29.17 2.25
C LEU A 91 -17.79 -30.34 2.05
N LYS A 92 -18.20 -31.32 1.25
CA LYS A 92 -17.37 -32.49 0.94
C LYS A 92 -17.42 -32.76 -0.56
N PHE A 93 -16.34 -32.46 -1.25
CA PHE A 93 -16.16 -32.86 -2.64
C PHE A 93 -15.76 -34.33 -2.70
N LYS A 94 -16.35 -35.05 -3.66
CA LYS A 94 -16.00 -36.42 -4.00
C LYS A 94 -15.94 -36.55 -5.51
N LEU A 95 -14.73 -36.54 -6.03
CA LEU A 95 -14.47 -36.66 -7.46
C LEU A 95 -14.00 -38.07 -7.76
N LYS A 96 -14.70 -38.74 -8.67
CA LYS A 96 -14.43 -40.12 -9.09
C LYS A 96 -14.02 -40.16 -10.55
N ASN A 97 -13.36 -41.24 -10.94
CA ASN A 97 -12.93 -41.48 -12.33
C ASN A 97 -11.98 -40.40 -12.86
N ILE A 98 -11.13 -39.85 -11.99
CA ILE A 98 -10.07 -38.93 -12.40
C ILE A 98 -8.97 -39.78 -13.04
N GLN A 99 -8.50 -39.40 -14.23
CA GLN A 99 -7.35 -40.06 -14.87
C GLN A 99 -6.11 -39.89 -13.99
N GLU A 100 -5.20 -40.87 -14.00
CA GLU A 100 -4.08 -40.94 -13.05
C GLU A 100 -3.13 -39.73 -13.17
N ASP A 101 -2.89 -39.26 -14.40
CA ASP A 101 -2.14 -38.04 -14.70
C ASP A 101 -2.92 -36.75 -14.37
N SER A 102 -4.23 -36.85 -14.17
CA SER A 102 -5.15 -35.75 -13.94
C SER A 102 -5.45 -35.52 -12.45
N ILE A 103 -4.82 -36.29 -11.56
CA ILE A 103 -4.99 -36.16 -10.11
C ILE A 103 -4.16 -34.97 -9.61
N PRO A 104 -4.77 -33.98 -8.93
CA PRO A 104 -4.04 -32.84 -8.40
C PRO A 104 -3.04 -33.24 -7.31
N CYS A 105 -1.82 -32.71 -7.34
CA CYS A 105 -0.93 -32.80 -6.16
C CYS A 105 -1.33 -31.80 -5.08
N VAL A 106 -1.88 -30.66 -5.50
CA VAL A 106 -2.39 -29.60 -4.61
C VAL A 106 -3.79 -29.21 -5.08
N VAL A 107 -4.73 -29.14 -4.16
CA VAL A 107 -6.08 -28.61 -4.42
C VAL A 107 -6.21 -27.21 -3.87
N GLU A 108 -6.88 -26.35 -4.62
CA GLU A 108 -7.27 -25.02 -4.20
C GLU A 108 -8.80 -24.96 -4.05
N VAL A 109 -9.27 -24.31 -3.00
CA VAL A 109 -10.70 -24.05 -2.79
C VAL A 109 -10.93 -22.55 -2.74
N ARG A 110 -11.96 -22.08 -3.47
CA ARG A 110 -12.38 -20.68 -3.50
C ARG A 110 -13.79 -20.51 -2.94
N LEU A 111 -13.98 -19.44 -2.15
CA LEU A 111 -15.27 -18.95 -1.68
C LEU A 111 -15.25 -17.41 -1.76
N HIS A 112 -15.89 -16.82 -2.76
CA HIS A 112 -15.78 -15.39 -3.06
C HIS A 112 -14.29 -15.00 -3.22
N SER A 113 -13.79 -14.05 -2.41
CA SER A 113 -12.39 -13.63 -2.38
C SER A 113 -11.49 -14.49 -1.48
N LEU A 114 -12.04 -15.48 -0.75
CA LEU A 114 -11.25 -16.38 0.09
C LEU A 114 -10.72 -17.54 -0.74
N VAL A 115 -9.40 -17.74 -0.68
CA VAL A 115 -8.70 -18.84 -1.34
C VAL A 115 -7.87 -19.60 -0.30
N GLN A 116 -7.87 -20.93 -0.38
CA GLN A 116 -6.96 -21.75 0.38
C GLN A 116 -6.52 -22.95 -0.44
N SER A 117 -5.26 -23.35 -0.27
CA SER A 117 -4.68 -24.52 -0.93
C SER A 117 -4.19 -25.55 0.08
N LEU A 118 -4.24 -26.83 -0.30
CA LEU A 118 -3.75 -27.94 0.52
C LEU A 118 -3.21 -29.06 -0.37
N GLU A 119 -2.04 -29.59 0.01
CA GLU A 119 -1.47 -30.80 -0.61
C GLU A 119 -2.43 -31.99 -0.46
N VAL A 120 -2.54 -32.79 -1.52
CA VAL A 120 -3.37 -33.99 -1.54
C VAL A 120 -2.59 -35.14 -0.95
N GLU A 121 -3.00 -35.60 0.23
CA GLU A 121 -2.42 -36.78 0.85
C GLU A 121 -2.66 -38.03 -0.03
N ASN A 122 -1.62 -38.85 -0.16
CA ASN A 122 -1.59 -40.05 -1.00
C ASN A 122 -1.82 -39.78 -2.51
N SER A 123 -1.46 -38.58 -2.98
CA SER A 123 -1.36 -38.34 -4.43
C SER A 123 -0.39 -39.33 -5.09
N PRO A 124 -0.64 -39.76 -6.34
CA PRO A 124 0.30 -40.58 -7.10
C PRO A 124 1.68 -39.92 -7.23
N GLU A 125 2.70 -40.72 -7.49
CA GLU A 125 4.08 -40.24 -7.76
C GLU A 125 4.14 -39.32 -9.01
N ILE A 126 3.19 -39.51 -9.93
CA ILE A 126 2.94 -38.66 -11.10
C ILE A 126 1.54 -38.07 -10.95
N CYS A 127 1.42 -37.01 -10.16
CA CYS A 127 0.21 -36.18 -10.08
C CYS A 127 0.37 -34.93 -10.98
N SER A 128 -0.64 -34.08 -11.08
CA SER A 128 -0.73 -32.98 -12.06
C SER A 128 0.47 -32.02 -12.09
N ASP A 129 1.24 -31.91 -11.00
CA ASP A 129 2.46 -31.09 -10.90
C ASP A 129 3.73 -31.79 -11.39
N SER A 130 3.74 -33.11 -11.63
CA SER A 130 4.97 -33.84 -11.91
C SER A 130 5.54 -33.65 -13.33
N GLN A 131 4.85 -32.91 -14.19
CA GLN A 131 5.43 -32.39 -15.46
C GLN A 131 6.07 -31.02 -15.29
N TYR A 132 5.89 -30.36 -14.14
CA TYR A 132 6.69 -29.21 -13.74
C TYR A 132 7.99 -29.71 -13.09
N VAL A 133 8.94 -30.10 -13.95
CA VAL A 133 10.35 -30.04 -13.58
C VAL A 133 10.64 -28.59 -13.22
N SER A 134 10.83 -28.36 -11.92
CA SER A 134 11.19 -27.09 -11.29
C SER A 134 12.04 -26.17 -12.19
N ALA A 135 11.40 -25.16 -12.77
CA ALA A 135 12.10 -23.92 -13.05
C ALA A 135 12.03 -23.07 -11.76
N PRO A 136 13.07 -22.29 -11.40
CA PRO A 136 13.06 -21.44 -10.21
C PRO A 136 12.08 -20.25 -10.24
N ASN A 137 10.99 -20.34 -11.02
CA ASN A 137 10.16 -19.22 -11.47
C ASN A 137 8.65 -19.37 -11.19
N ASP A 138 8.20 -20.25 -10.27
CA ASP A 138 6.79 -20.31 -9.82
C ASP A 138 6.44 -19.24 -8.78
N VAL A 139 6.90 -18.03 -9.04
CA VAL A 139 6.47 -16.83 -8.33
C VAL A 139 5.81 -15.96 -9.39
N LEU A 140 4.67 -15.35 -9.05
CA LEU A 140 4.16 -14.22 -9.81
C LEU A 140 5.35 -13.29 -10.10
N SER A 141 5.65 -13.07 -11.36
CA SER A 141 6.90 -12.42 -11.78
C SER A 141 6.65 -11.07 -12.42
N GLU A 142 5.44 -10.89 -12.96
CA GLU A 142 5.06 -9.69 -13.68
C GLU A 142 3.53 -9.53 -13.67
N VAL A 143 3.08 -8.27 -13.62
CA VAL A 143 1.72 -7.87 -13.94
C VAL A 143 1.80 -6.71 -14.92
N ALA A 144 0.99 -6.74 -15.98
CA ALA A 144 1.01 -5.78 -17.07
C ALA A 144 -0.41 -5.39 -17.44
N ILE A 145 -0.64 -4.09 -17.62
CA ILE A 145 -1.94 -3.57 -18.09
C ILE A 145 -1.89 -3.36 -19.61
N ASP A 146 -2.69 -4.13 -20.33
CA ASP A 146 -2.75 -4.12 -21.78
C ASP A 146 -3.62 -2.98 -22.33
N ASP A 147 -4.76 -2.70 -21.69
CA ASP A 147 -5.64 -1.60 -22.11
C ASP A 147 -6.39 -0.96 -20.93
N VAL A 148 -6.62 0.34 -21.03
CA VAL A 148 -7.44 1.10 -20.08
C VAL A 148 -8.18 2.22 -20.81
N LYS A 149 -9.51 2.18 -20.74
CA LYS A 149 -10.37 3.11 -21.46
C LYS A 149 -11.71 3.32 -20.77
N TYR A 150 -12.33 4.45 -21.06
CA TYR A 150 -13.73 4.68 -20.77
C TYR A 150 -14.62 4.32 -21.96
N GLU A 151 -15.68 3.56 -21.70
CA GLU A 151 -16.81 3.36 -22.60
C GLU A 151 -18.04 4.03 -21.97
N GLY A 152 -18.28 5.31 -22.29
CA GLY A 152 -19.26 6.13 -21.58
C GLY A 152 -18.81 6.43 -20.15
N PHE A 153 -19.60 6.04 -19.14
CA PHE A 153 -19.27 6.17 -17.71
C PHE A 153 -18.68 4.89 -17.10
N THR A 154 -18.30 3.93 -17.94
CA THR A 154 -17.75 2.65 -17.49
C THR A 154 -16.25 2.61 -17.75
N LEU A 155 -15.46 2.42 -16.71
CA LEU A 155 -14.03 2.17 -16.79
C LEU A 155 -13.80 0.70 -17.12
N SER A 156 -13.05 0.44 -18.19
CA SER A 156 -12.62 -0.90 -18.57
C SER A 156 -11.09 -1.00 -18.47
N VAL A 157 -10.61 -1.98 -17.72
CA VAL A 157 -9.17 -2.27 -17.53
C VAL A 157 -8.92 -3.72 -17.88
N THR A 158 -7.98 -3.99 -18.77
CA THR A 158 -7.58 -5.36 -19.12
C THR A 158 -6.07 -5.51 -19.09
N GLY A 159 -5.60 -6.71 -18.77
CA GLY A 159 -4.18 -7.01 -18.77
C GLY A 159 -3.88 -8.47 -18.49
N SER A 160 -2.61 -8.74 -18.23
CA SER A 160 -2.08 -10.07 -18.00
C SER A 160 -1.07 -10.10 -16.87
N PHE A 161 -0.81 -11.28 -16.34
CA PHE A 161 0.27 -11.53 -15.39
C PHE A 161 1.05 -12.79 -15.78
N LYS A 162 2.30 -12.88 -15.35
CA LYS A 162 3.16 -14.05 -15.61
C LYS A 162 3.45 -14.80 -14.33
N GLY A 163 3.23 -16.11 -14.36
CA GLY A 163 3.43 -17.02 -13.24
C GLY A 163 2.10 -17.52 -12.70
N VAL A 164 2.06 -17.81 -11.40
CA VAL A 164 0.89 -18.33 -10.70
C VAL A 164 -0.19 -17.24 -10.57
N TYR A 165 -1.46 -17.64 -10.53
CA TYR A 165 -2.57 -16.73 -10.25
C TYR A 165 -2.36 -16.03 -8.89
N PRO A 166 -2.45 -14.69 -8.83
CA PRO A 166 -2.21 -13.95 -7.60
C PRO A 166 -3.25 -14.27 -6.52
N ASN A 167 -2.83 -14.32 -5.25
CA ASN A 167 -3.76 -14.50 -4.13
C ASN A 167 -4.68 -13.30 -3.94
N SER A 168 -4.21 -12.11 -4.31
CA SER A 168 -4.95 -10.85 -4.30
C SER A 168 -4.75 -10.13 -5.62
N LEU A 169 -5.85 -9.79 -6.30
CA LEU A 169 -5.83 -8.99 -7.51
C LEU A 169 -6.81 -7.84 -7.37
N LYS A 170 -6.30 -6.61 -7.36
CA LYS A 170 -7.07 -5.41 -7.03
C LYS A 170 -6.78 -4.27 -7.99
N LEU A 171 -7.82 -3.51 -8.32
CA LEU A 171 -7.77 -2.30 -9.10
C LEU A 171 -7.93 -1.09 -8.19
N TYR A 172 -6.98 -0.16 -8.27
CA TYR A 172 -7.00 1.10 -7.54
C TYR A 172 -6.98 2.29 -8.48
N ASP A 173 -7.51 3.40 -7.98
CA ASP A 173 -7.04 4.72 -8.40
C ASP A 173 -5.64 4.89 -7.82
N ASP A 174 -4.66 5.08 -8.70
CA ASP A 174 -3.26 5.10 -8.29
C ASP A 174 -2.85 6.42 -7.61
N LEU A 175 -3.63 7.48 -7.80
CA LEU A 175 -3.33 8.80 -7.21
C LEU A 175 -3.97 8.95 -5.83
N THR A 176 -5.19 8.42 -5.66
CA THR A 176 -5.94 8.54 -4.40
C THR A 176 -5.82 7.31 -3.52
N GLU A 177 -5.23 6.22 -4.03
CA GLU A 177 -5.15 4.90 -3.38
C GLU A 177 -6.52 4.26 -3.07
N VAL A 178 -7.60 4.81 -3.63
CA VAL A 178 -8.95 4.27 -3.46
C VAL A 178 -9.06 2.95 -4.21
N LEU A 179 -9.55 1.91 -3.53
CA LEU A 179 -9.90 0.63 -4.15
C LEU A 179 -11.12 0.84 -5.04
N LEU A 180 -10.95 0.60 -6.34
CA LEU A 180 -12.02 0.69 -7.33
C LEU A 180 -12.72 -0.67 -7.50
N SER A 181 -11.94 -1.76 -7.50
CA SER A 181 -12.46 -3.11 -7.68
C SER A 181 -11.52 -4.18 -7.15
N ASP A 182 -12.05 -5.30 -6.72
CA ASP A 182 -11.32 -6.55 -6.50
C ASP A 182 -11.98 -7.75 -7.21
N ASP A 183 -12.93 -7.47 -8.11
CA ASP A 183 -13.67 -8.47 -8.88
C ASP A 183 -13.07 -8.63 -10.29
N ASN A 184 -12.27 -9.68 -10.47
CA ASN A 184 -11.71 -10.01 -11.77
C ASN A 184 -12.74 -10.75 -12.63
N GLN A 185 -13.15 -10.15 -13.74
CA GLN A 185 -14.14 -10.66 -14.68
C GLN A 185 -13.54 -11.43 -15.87
N SER A 186 -12.22 -11.65 -15.88
CA SER A 186 -11.56 -12.42 -16.94
C SER A 186 -11.86 -13.92 -16.80
N ASN A 187 -12.25 -14.54 -17.92
CA ASN A 187 -12.37 -16.00 -18.04
C ASN A 187 -11.09 -16.66 -18.58
N GLU A 188 -10.08 -15.85 -18.94
CA GLU A 188 -8.82 -16.32 -19.50
C GLU A 188 -7.76 -16.50 -18.42
N VAL A 189 -7.07 -17.65 -18.49
CA VAL A 189 -5.94 -17.95 -17.61
C VAL A 189 -4.87 -16.87 -17.79
N ASN A 190 -4.29 -16.41 -16.69
CA ASN A 190 -3.24 -15.38 -16.66
C ASN A 190 -3.65 -13.99 -17.16
N HIS A 191 -4.94 -13.73 -17.29
CA HIS A 191 -5.48 -12.44 -17.68
C HIS A 191 -6.42 -11.88 -16.61
N PHE A 192 -6.57 -10.57 -16.63
CA PHE A 192 -7.53 -9.87 -15.80
C PHE A 192 -8.38 -8.89 -16.61
N SER A 193 -9.60 -8.70 -16.14
CA SER A 193 -10.54 -7.73 -16.68
C SER A 193 -11.35 -7.13 -15.54
N PHE A 194 -11.32 -5.81 -15.42
CA PHE A 194 -12.16 -5.07 -14.49
C PHE A 194 -13.08 -4.17 -15.29
N ARG A 195 -14.33 -4.06 -14.82
CA ARG A 195 -15.34 -3.19 -15.41
C ARG A 195 -16.12 -2.51 -14.31
N GLU A 196 -15.84 -1.22 -14.12
CA GLU A 196 -16.46 -0.43 -13.06
C GLU A 196 -17.33 0.69 -13.62
N SER A 197 -18.52 0.83 -13.06
CA SER A 197 -19.49 1.88 -13.39
C SER A 197 -19.80 2.69 -12.12
N GLU A 198 -20.32 3.91 -12.28
CA GLU A 198 -20.73 4.76 -11.15
C GLU A 198 -19.61 5.11 -10.16
N LEU A 199 -18.38 5.25 -10.67
CA LEU A 199 -17.26 5.71 -9.86
C LEU A 199 -17.54 7.13 -9.32
N ALA A 200 -17.32 7.31 -8.01
CA ALA A 200 -17.52 8.60 -7.34
C ALA A 200 -16.62 9.71 -7.94
N GLU A 201 -15.42 9.33 -8.36
CA GLU A 201 -14.46 10.16 -9.08
C GLU A 201 -13.90 9.35 -10.25
N LEU A 202 -13.60 10.01 -11.38
CA LEU A 202 -13.04 9.37 -12.57
C LEU A 202 -11.51 9.28 -12.43
N PRO A 203 -10.92 8.09 -12.17
CA PRO A 203 -9.47 7.95 -12.04
C PRO A 203 -8.75 8.33 -13.33
N CYS A 204 -7.68 9.12 -13.18
CA CYS A 204 -6.80 9.55 -14.29
C CYS A 204 -5.69 8.52 -14.58
N ARG A 205 -5.27 7.80 -13.53
CA ARG A 205 -4.26 6.76 -13.55
C ARG A 205 -4.76 5.61 -12.69
N ILE A 206 -4.72 4.41 -13.23
CA ILE A 206 -5.12 3.22 -12.49
C ILE A 206 -3.88 2.40 -12.14
N ARG A 207 -3.98 1.65 -11.05
CA ARG A 207 -2.99 0.65 -10.65
C ARG A 207 -3.67 -0.68 -10.44
N VAL A 208 -3.16 -1.70 -11.09
CA VAL A 208 -3.51 -3.09 -10.80
C VAL A 208 -2.43 -3.64 -9.90
N GLN A 209 -2.84 -4.15 -8.75
CA GLN A 209 -1.98 -4.82 -7.78
C GLN A 209 -2.30 -6.29 -7.73
N ALA A 210 -1.31 -7.11 -8.04
CA ALA A 210 -1.34 -8.57 -7.96
C ALA A 210 -0.32 -8.98 -6.88
N ASP A 211 -0.80 -9.37 -5.69
CA ASP A 211 0.03 -9.60 -4.50
C ASP A 211 0.99 -8.41 -4.22
N SER A 212 2.31 -8.64 -4.32
CA SER A 212 3.35 -7.63 -4.16
C SER A 212 3.70 -6.87 -5.46
N PHE A 213 3.14 -7.27 -6.59
CA PHE A 213 3.41 -6.68 -7.90
C PHE A 213 2.36 -5.64 -8.24
N SER A 214 2.80 -4.58 -8.90
CA SER A 214 1.89 -3.54 -9.36
C SER A 214 2.26 -3.08 -10.76
N SER A 215 1.25 -2.83 -11.57
CA SER A 215 1.36 -2.13 -12.84
C SER A 215 0.44 -0.93 -12.79
N PHE A 216 0.84 0.17 -13.42
CA PHE A 216 0.00 1.35 -13.55
C PHE A 216 -0.12 1.75 -15.01
N LYS A 217 -1.25 2.35 -15.36
CA LYS A 217 -1.49 2.87 -16.70
C LYS A 217 -2.39 4.10 -16.65
N GLN A 218 -2.10 5.07 -17.51
CA GLN A 218 -2.98 6.22 -17.71
C GLN A 218 -4.21 5.79 -18.51
N VAL A 219 -5.37 6.34 -18.14
CA VAL A 219 -6.62 6.05 -18.84
C VAL A 219 -6.67 6.85 -20.15
N GLN A 220 -6.90 6.18 -21.28
CA GLN A 220 -7.07 6.89 -22.55
C GLN A 220 -8.50 7.47 -22.66
N HIS A 221 -8.64 8.66 -23.27
CA HIS A 221 -9.91 9.34 -23.56
C HIS A 221 -10.73 9.80 -22.36
N THR A 222 -10.09 10.10 -21.26
CA THR A 222 -10.68 10.91 -20.21
C THR A 222 -11.13 12.27 -20.74
N LEU A 223 -12.33 12.72 -20.35
CA LEU A 223 -12.79 14.10 -20.45
C LEU A 223 -11.67 15.06 -20.00
N ASP A 224 -11.63 16.26 -20.59
CA ASP A 224 -10.56 17.28 -20.58
C ASP A 224 -9.90 17.62 -19.21
N ASN A 225 -10.36 17.02 -18.13
CA ASN A 225 -9.98 17.18 -16.73
C ASN A 225 -8.96 16.14 -16.22
N CYS A 226 -8.77 14.98 -16.85
CA CYS A 226 -7.66 14.09 -16.45
C CYS A 226 -6.32 14.46 -17.11
N PHE A 227 -6.38 15.40 -18.06
CA PHE A 227 -5.25 16.09 -18.67
C PHE A 227 -5.12 17.52 -18.15
N GLU A 228 -5.42 17.79 -16.86
CA GLU A 228 -4.56 18.74 -16.16
C GLU A 228 -3.17 18.12 -16.05
N ARG A 229 -2.48 18.31 -17.15
CA ARG A 229 -1.10 18.04 -17.45
C ARG A 229 -0.23 18.36 -16.22
N LEU A 230 0.37 17.30 -15.69
CA LEU A 230 1.80 17.22 -15.42
C LEU A 230 2.63 17.15 -16.73
N THR A 231 2.14 17.63 -17.87
CA THR A 231 3.05 18.47 -18.67
C THR A 231 3.15 19.74 -17.86
N ALA A 232 4.31 20.01 -17.29
CA ALA A 232 4.58 21.27 -16.63
C ALA A 232 4.25 22.46 -17.56
N ILE A 233 2.99 22.92 -17.55
CA ILE A 233 2.63 24.25 -18.01
C ILE A 233 3.25 25.26 -17.04
N VAL A 234 3.50 24.81 -15.80
CA VAL A 234 4.31 25.49 -14.80
C VAL A 234 5.76 25.00 -14.94
N PRO A 235 6.71 25.76 -15.52
CA PRO A 235 8.11 25.37 -15.67
C PRO A 235 8.85 25.05 -14.35
N LEU A 236 8.13 25.08 -13.22
CA LEU A 236 8.56 24.72 -11.89
C LEU A 236 8.76 23.20 -11.70
N PHE A 237 7.98 22.33 -12.37
CA PHE A 237 8.01 20.86 -12.15
C PHE A 237 8.50 20.02 -13.33
N ALA A 238 8.64 20.61 -14.52
CA ALA A 238 9.48 20.05 -15.58
C ALA A 238 10.37 21.17 -16.07
N GLU A 239 11.61 21.12 -15.60
CA GLU A 239 12.55 22.21 -15.79
C GLU A 239 13.16 22.23 -17.20
N ASN A 240 12.98 21.15 -17.96
CA ASN A 240 13.39 21.05 -19.36
C ASN A 240 12.21 20.60 -20.23
N ASP A 241 11.94 21.37 -21.28
CA ASP A 241 10.94 21.04 -22.27
C ASP A 241 11.37 19.83 -23.10
N HIS A 242 10.45 18.88 -23.33
CA HIS A 242 10.62 17.76 -24.25
C HIS A 242 11.77 16.78 -23.95
N VAL A 243 12.25 16.72 -22.70
CA VAL A 243 13.24 15.73 -22.25
C VAL A 243 12.58 14.68 -21.36
N LEU A 244 12.96 13.40 -21.54
CA LEU A 244 12.53 12.33 -20.62
C LEU A 244 13.10 12.58 -19.22
N TYR A 245 12.32 12.34 -18.17
CA TYR A 245 12.73 12.48 -16.76
C TYR A 245 14.15 11.98 -16.45
N ARG A 246 14.51 10.78 -16.93
CA ARG A 246 15.84 10.16 -16.71
C ARG A 246 17.02 10.93 -17.32
N ASN A 247 16.73 11.85 -18.25
CA ASN A 247 17.68 12.70 -18.96
C ASN A 247 17.48 14.18 -18.59
N GLY A 248 16.49 14.49 -17.75
CA GLY A 248 16.21 15.85 -17.30
C GLY A 248 17.21 16.27 -16.23
N LEU A 249 17.52 17.56 -16.22
CA LEU A 249 18.41 18.22 -15.29
C LEU A 249 17.65 19.34 -14.59
N ASP A 250 17.83 19.39 -13.27
CA ASP A 250 17.37 20.47 -12.42
C ASP A 250 18.31 21.68 -12.54
N LYS A 251 17.78 22.89 -12.47
CA LYS A 251 18.50 24.17 -12.48
C LYS A 251 19.31 24.36 -11.19
N HIS A 252 19.00 23.58 -10.15
CA HIS A 252 19.84 23.40 -8.96
C HIS A 252 21.07 22.55 -9.32
N LEU A 253 22.05 23.21 -9.92
CA LEU A 253 23.38 22.68 -10.28
C LEU A 253 23.40 21.65 -11.42
N GLU A 254 22.43 21.65 -12.32
CA GLU A 254 22.34 20.70 -13.45
C GLU A 254 22.32 19.23 -12.97
N LEU A 255 21.75 18.98 -11.80
CA LEU A 255 21.63 17.64 -11.25
C LEU A 255 20.56 16.85 -12.00
N GLY A 256 20.85 15.61 -12.35
CA GLY A 256 19.85 14.71 -12.93
C GLY A 256 18.67 14.53 -11.97
N CYS A 257 17.44 14.50 -12.48
CA CYS A 257 16.25 14.39 -11.63
C CYS A 257 16.30 13.17 -10.69
N ASP A 258 16.92 12.08 -11.13
CA ASP A 258 17.15 10.86 -10.36
C ASP A 258 18.04 11.05 -9.12
N SER A 259 18.85 12.12 -9.09
CA SER A 259 19.66 12.50 -7.93
C SER A 259 18.77 12.90 -6.75
N CYS A 260 17.59 13.47 -7.02
CA CYS A 260 16.65 13.92 -5.98
C CYS A 260 15.51 12.92 -5.77
N HIS A 261 14.90 12.34 -6.81
CA HIS A 261 13.75 11.43 -6.63
C HIS A 261 14.10 9.93 -6.66
N GLY A 262 15.38 9.56 -6.84
CA GLY A 262 15.82 8.18 -6.93
C GLY A 262 15.55 7.52 -8.29
N ARG A 263 16.06 6.30 -8.47
CA ARG A 263 15.92 5.52 -9.70
C ARG A 263 14.94 4.36 -9.53
N GLY A 264 13.71 4.52 -10.03
CA GLY A 264 12.71 3.45 -10.05
C GLY A 264 11.88 3.35 -8.77
N SER A 265 11.06 2.31 -8.67
CA SER A 265 10.07 2.12 -7.60
C SER A 265 10.39 0.94 -6.67
N ASP A 266 11.55 0.31 -6.80
CA ASP A 266 11.94 -0.83 -5.97
C ASP A 266 12.61 -0.37 -4.66
N ALA A 267 12.78 -1.30 -3.71
CA ALA A 267 13.44 -1.01 -2.43
C ALA A 267 14.89 -0.54 -2.61
N SER A 268 15.53 -0.84 -3.74
CA SER A 268 16.89 -0.42 -4.07
C SER A 268 16.96 1.06 -4.49
N ALA A 269 15.85 1.62 -5.01
CA ALA A 269 15.71 3.01 -5.41
C ALA A 269 15.89 4.02 -4.26
N ASN A 270 15.64 3.59 -3.02
CA ASN A 270 15.72 4.44 -1.83
C ASN A 270 17.05 4.32 -1.07
N VAL A 271 17.99 3.47 -1.50
CA VAL A 271 19.26 3.28 -0.74
C VAL A 271 20.03 4.59 -0.63
N ALA A 272 20.16 5.33 -1.74
CA ALA A 272 20.86 6.61 -1.74
C ALA A 272 20.14 7.67 -0.89
N THR A 273 18.81 7.75 -1.00
CA THR A 273 18.03 8.75 -0.26
C THR A 273 18.02 8.46 1.24
N ILE A 274 17.89 7.20 1.66
CA ILE A 274 18.02 6.79 3.06
C ILE A 274 19.42 7.12 3.60
N GLN A 275 20.47 6.90 2.82
CA GLN A 275 21.85 7.20 3.26
C GLN A 275 22.10 8.70 3.43
N LEU A 276 21.48 9.53 2.59
CA LEU A 276 21.68 10.98 2.56
C LEU A 276 20.86 11.70 3.64
N GLN A 277 19.55 11.46 3.69
CA GLN A 277 18.63 12.18 4.59
C GLN A 277 18.09 11.32 5.76
N GLY A 278 18.45 10.04 5.83
CA GLY A 278 18.02 9.14 6.91
C GLY A 278 16.62 8.54 6.74
N HIS A 279 15.93 8.80 5.62
CA HIS A 279 14.60 8.25 5.33
C HIS A 279 14.37 8.04 3.83
N ALA A 280 13.40 7.19 3.50
CA ALA A 280 13.00 6.90 2.13
C ALA A 280 12.26 8.09 1.47
N GLY A 281 12.18 8.05 0.14
CA GLY A 281 11.51 9.07 -0.68
C GLY A 281 12.46 10.11 -1.26
N THR A 282 11.90 11.10 -1.95
CA THR A 282 12.63 12.22 -2.58
C THR A 282 13.48 12.97 -1.54
N ILE A 283 14.67 13.42 -1.94
CA ILE A 283 15.53 14.27 -1.12
C ILE A 283 14.80 15.59 -0.84
N SER A 284 14.53 15.85 0.43
CA SER A 284 13.92 17.09 0.92
C SER A 284 14.78 17.79 1.99
N GLU A 285 15.77 17.09 2.57
CA GLU A 285 16.71 17.67 3.54
C GLU A 285 17.86 18.38 2.82
N CYS A 286 17.78 19.70 2.68
CA CYS A 286 18.79 20.49 1.97
C CYS A 286 20.19 20.34 2.57
N ILE A 287 20.28 20.15 3.89
CA ILE A 287 21.53 19.96 4.63
C ILE A 287 22.28 18.66 4.31
N THR A 288 21.67 17.75 3.55
CA THR A 288 22.41 16.58 3.05
C THR A 288 23.51 16.97 2.05
N CYS A 289 23.38 18.13 1.40
CA CYS A 289 24.34 18.66 0.44
C CYS A 289 24.85 20.06 0.83
N HIS A 290 24.02 20.86 1.49
CA HIS A 290 24.38 22.20 1.94
C HIS A 290 24.86 22.20 3.39
N GLN A 291 25.63 23.22 3.76
CA GLN A 291 26.04 23.39 5.15
C GLN A 291 24.83 23.78 6.00
N VAL A 292 24.78 23.30 7.24
CA VAL A 292 23.82 23.78 8.24
C VAL A 292 23.94 25.31 8.35
N ASP A 293 22.81 26.00 8.48
CA ASP A 293 22.71 27.47 8.54
C ASP A 293 23.15 28.22 7.27
N SER A 294 23.32 27.55 6.11
CA SER A 294 23.65 28.23 4.86
C SER A 294 22.50 29.10 4.31
N PHE A 295 21.32 29.06 4.93
CA PHE A 295 20.11 29.79 4.54
C PHE A 295 19.57 30.65 5.69
N PRO A 296 20.35 31.62 6.23
CA PRO A 296 19.99 32.32 7.47
C PRO A 296 18.72 33.18 7.37
N ASN A 297 18.29 33.55 6.16
CA ASN A 297 17.07 34.35 5.92
C ASN A 297 16.01 33.59 5.11
N GLY A 298 16.10 32.25 5.06
CA GLY A 298 15.28 31.43 4.18
C GLY A 298 15.56 31.64 2.68
N THR A 299 14.90 30.86 1.84
CA THR A 299 14.95 30.96 0.38
C THR A 299 13.79 30.18 -0.25
N LEU A 300 13.42 30.52 -1.50
CA LEU A 300 12.53 29.73 -2.36
C LEU A 300 13.23 29.36 -3.68
N GLN A 301 14.56 29.24 -3.63
CA GLN A 301 15.44 28.93 -4.77
C GLN A 301 15.86 27.46 -4.80
N GLY A 302 15.25 26.60 -3.98
CA GLY A 302 15.42 25.17 -4.10
C GLY A 302 14.73 24.62 -5.36
N PRO A 303 14.96 23.33 -5.67
CA PRO A 303 14.23 22.62 -6.71
C PRO A 303 12.73 22.85 -6.60
N HIS A 304 12.05 23.08 -7.71
CA HIS A 304 10.60 23.38 -7.72
C HIS A 304 10.17 24.58 -6.85
N GLY A 305 11.08 25.50 -6.56
CA GLY A 305 10.81 26.64 -5.69
C GLY A 305 10.70 26.28 -4.21
N MET A 306 11.21 25.12 -3.80
CA MET A 306 11.19 24.66 -2.42
C MET A 306 12.00 25.58 -1.50
N HIS A 307 11.47 25.75 -0.29
CA HIS A 307 12.21 26.29 0.83
C HIS A 307 13.01 25.20 1.55
N PRO A 308 14.02 25.57 2.36
CA PRO A 308 14.67 24.62 3.26
C PRO A 308 13.64 23.99 4.20
N VAL A 309 13.49 22.67 4.12
CA VAL A 309 12.57 21.91 4.97
C VAL A 309 13.28 21.57 6.26
N ASN A 310 12.58 21.72 7.40
CA ASN A 310 13.08 21.37 8.73
C ASN A 310 14.34 22.15 9.19
N GLU A 311 14.62 23.30 8.57
CA GLU A 311 15.68 24.22 9.00
C GLU A 311 15.11 25.27 9.96
N PRO A 312 15.74 25.51 11.13
CA PRO A 312 15.29 26.52 12.09
C PRO A 312 15.18 27.92 11.50
N SER A 313 16.13 28.33 10.65
CA SER A 313 16.14 29.64 10.01
C SER A 313 14.97 29.88 9.05
N TRP A 314 14.38 28.80 8.50
CA TRP A 314 13.15 28.92 7.74
C TRP A 314 11.97 29.17 8.67
N ILE A 315 11.87 28.44 9.77
CA ILE A 315 10.70 28.44 10.65
C ILE A 315 10.50 29.81 11.35
N ASP A 316 11.56 30.61 11.45
CA ASP A 316 11.51 31.96 12.02
C ASP A 316 10.64 32.94 11.21
N ALA A 317 10.10 33.93 11.92
CA ALA A 317 9.29 34.99 11.31
C ALA A 317 10.07 35.81 10.27
N GLU A 318 11.38 35.99 10.45
CA GLU A 318 12.25 36.72 9.51
C GLU A 318 12.54 35.92 8.23
N GLY A 319 12.47 34.59 8.31
CA GLY A 319 12.52 33.67 7.18
C GLY A 319 11.13 33.46 6.58
N HIS A 320 10.38 32.48 7.09
CA HIS A 320 9.05 32.11 6.59
C HIS A 320 8.07 33.29 6.57
N GLY A 321 7.98 34.08 7.65
CA GLY A 321 7.03 35.18 7.72
C GLY A 321 7.25 36.24 6.62
N LYS A 322 8.51 36.51 6.27
CA LYS A 322 8.85 37.40 5.15
C LYS A 322 8.32 36.89 3.81
N PHE A 323 8.50 35.60 3.51
CA PHE A 323 8.03 35.02 2.24
C PHE A 323 6.51 34.84 2.21
N ALA A 324 5.89 34.55 3.36
CA ALA A 324 4.43 34.46 3.46
C ALA A 324 3.75 35.83 3.29
N GLY A 325 4.36 36.90 3.81
CA GLY A 325 3.84 38.27 3.68
C GLY A 325 4.12 38.93 2.32
N ASP A 326 5.09 38.43 1.55
CA ASP A 326 5.44 38.97 0.23
C ASP A 326 4.70 38.23 -0.89
N ILE A 327 3.40 38.53 -1.03
CA ILE A 327 2.53 37.97 -2.09
C ILE A 327 2.66 38.70 -3.44
N SER A 328 3.66 39.59 -3.60
CA SER A 328 3.78 40.47 -4.77
C SER A 328 3.95 39.72 -6.10
N GLU A 329 4.44 38.48 -6.05
CA GLU A 329 4.65 37.58 -7.19
C GLU A 329 3.63 36.41 -7.22
N GLY A 330 2.50 36.58 -6.53
CA GLY A 330 1.48 35.54 -6.36
C GLY A 330 1.81 34.54 -5.25
N ASP A 331 0.82 33.73 -4.91
CA ASP A 331 0.94 32.75 -3.85
C ASP A 331 1.66 31.48 -4.33
N ARG A 332 2.97 31.47 -4.09
CA ARG A 332 3.86 30.35 -4.43
C ARG A 332 3.68 29.17 -3.47
N CYS A 333 3.15 29.40 -2.28
CA CYS A 333 3.00 28.39 -1.23
C CYS A 333 1.87 27.41 -1.59
N ALA A 334 0.77 27.90 -2.15
CA ALA A 334 -0.36 27.06 -2.56
C ALA A 334 -0.01 25.96 -3.56
N THR A 335 1.08 26.12 -4.30
CA THR A 335 1.54 25.09 -5.24
C THR A 335 1.81 23.75 -4.55
N CYS A 336 2.37 23.79 -3.33
CA CYS A 336 2.67 22.58 -2.56
C CYS A 336 1.69 22.41 -1.38
N HIS A 337 1.23 23.50 -0.78
CA HIS A 337 0.38 23.50 0.41
C HIS A 337 -1.13 23.61 0.10
N GLY A 338 -1.51 23.65 -1.18
CA GLY A 338 -2.90 23.70 -1.62
C GLY A 338 -3.44 25.12 -1.70
N ALA A 339 -4.43 25.34 -2.57
CA ALA A 339 -5.07 26.64 -2.74
C ALA A 339 -5.81 27.13 -1.48
N ASP A 340 -6.13 26.22 -0.56
CA ASP A 340 -6.70 26.51 0.76
C ASP A 340 -5.65 26.54 1.88
N HIS A 341 -4.39 26.25 1.56
CA HIS A 341 -3.27 26.19 2.50
C HIS A 341 -3.38 25.17 3.63
N LEU A 342 -4.24 24.17 3.45
CA LEU A 342 -4.47 23.11 4.43
C LEU A 342 -3.56 21.89 4.23
N GLY A 343 -2.62 21.99 3.28
CA GLY A 343 -1.70 20.92 2.94
C GLY A 343 -2.21 20.11 1.74
N THR A 344 -1.25 19.49 1.05
CA THR A 344 -1.52 18.46 0.05
C THR A 344 -0.53 17.32 0.24
N ARG A 345 -0.65 16.26 -0.57
CA ARG A 345 0.36 15.20 -0.63
C ARG A 345 1.78 15.71 -0.91
N LEU A 346 1.94 16.86 -1.57
CA LEU A 346 3.25 17.48 -1.83
C LEU A 346 3.87 18.12 -0.57
N ALA A 347 3.04 18.52 0.40
CA ALA A 347 3.46 19.09 1.69
C ALA A 347 3.51 18.04 2.81
N LYS A 348 3.48 16.75 2.47
CA LYS A 348 3.45 15.65 3.43
C LYS A 348 4.82 15.43 4.05
N VAL A 349 4.86 15.37 5.38
CA VAL A 349 6.10 15.16 6.13
C VAL A 349 6.53 13.68 6.07
N PRO A 350 7.74 13.35 5.61
CA PRO A 350 8.16 11.96 5.41
C PRO A 350 8.49 11.22 6.72
N VAL A 351 8.91 11.96 7.75
CA VAL A 351 9.28 11.43 9.08
C VAL A 351 8.78 12.34 10.18
N LYS A 352 8.74 11.86 11.43
CA LYS A 352 8.40 12.73 12.57
C LYS A 352 9.36 13.93 12.63
N ARG A 353 8.81 15.13 12.78
CA ARG A 353 9.57 16.39 12.92
C ARG A 353 9.32 17.05 14.26
N VAL A 354 10.35 17.75 14.73
CA VAL A 354 10.30 18.62 15.90
C VAL A 354 10.70 20.00 15.40
N LEU A 355 9.70 20.85 15.15
CA LEU A 355 9.89 22.17 14.58
C LEU A 355 10.32 23.13 15.68
N LYS A 356 11.46 23.78 15.49
CA LYS A 356 12.03 24.77 16.40
C LYS A 356 12.43 26.02 15.64
N ASN A 357 12.31 27.19 16.28
CA ASN A 357 12.91 28.43 15.78
C ASN A 357 14.43 28.43 15.97
N SER A 358 15.12 29.44 15.44
CA SER A 358 16.58 29.58 15.60
C SER A 358 17.02 29.78 17.05
N GLU A 359 16.14 30.28 17.94
CA GLU A 359 16.41 30.32 19.38
C GLU A 359 16.27 28.96 20.09
N GLY A 360 15.80 27.93 19.36
CA GLY A 360 15.64 26.56 19.86
C GLY A 360 14.34 26.31 20.64
N GLU A 361 13.41 27.28 20.63
CA GLU A 361 12.05 27.15 21.15
C GLU A 361 11.27 26.10 20.36
N LEU A 362 10.55 25.23 21.07
CA LEU A 362 9.69 24.23 20.45
C LEU A 362 8.38 24.88 19.98
N LEU A 363 8.11 24.81 18.68
CA LEU A 363 6.89 25.34 18.08
C LEU A 363 5.85 24.24 17.84
N ALA A 364 6.26 23.12 17.24
CA ALA A 364 5.36 22.01 16.96
C ALA A 364 6.09 20.67 16.91
N VAL A 365 5.35 19.59 17.16
CA VAL A 365 5.79 18.22 16.88
C VAL A 365 4.83 17.63 15.86
N VAL A 366 5.36 17.25 14.70
CA VAL A 366 4.57 16.78 13.57
C VAL A 366 4.87 15.30 13.33
N SER A 367 3.83 14.47 13.22
CA SER A 367 3.99 13.04 12.95
C SER A 367 4.30 12.80 11.48
N ALA A 368 4.99 11.70 11.19
CA ALA A 368 5.17 11.25 9.81
C ALA A 368 3.82 11.08 9.11
N GLY A 369 3.75 11.51 7.85
CA GLY A 369 2.55 11.46 7.03
C GLY A 369 1.56 12.61 7.23
N THR A 370 1.82 13.54 8.14
CA THR A 370 1.01 14.75 8.30
C THR A 370 1.26 15.68 7.11
N GLU A 371 0.22 16.27 6.55
CA GLU A 371 0.34 17.34 5.54
C GLU A 371 0.50 18.69 6.26
N ILE A 372 1.51 19.46 5.91
CA ILE A 372 1.78 20.75 6.57
C ILE A 372 0.75 21.78 6.10
N ALA A 373 -0.10 22.20 7.03
CA ALA A 373 -1.06 23.28 6.85
C ALA A 373 -0.52 24.59 7.47
N CYS A 374 -0.95 25.73 6.91
CA CYS A 374 -0.57 27.05 7.43
C CYS A 374 -1.17 27.35 8.81
N ASP A 375 -2.24 26.66 9.21
CA ASP A 375 -2.85 26.80 10.54
C ASP A 375 -2.14 26.01 11.65
N LEU A 376 -1.07 25.29 11.32
CA LEU A 376 -0.31 24.49 12.28
C LEU A 376 0.26 25.33 13.44
N CYS A 377 0.72 26.55 13.15
CA CYS A 377 1.34 27.44 14.14
C CYS A 377 0.48 28.67 14.47
N HIS A 378 -0.26 29.20 13.50
CA HIS A 378 -1.12 30.38 13.67
C HIS A 378 -2.35 30.30 12.77
N GLY A 379 -3.50 30.83 13.19
CA GLY A 379 -4.72 30.74 12.37
C GLY A 379 -4.55 31.36 10.98
N LEU A 380 -5.14 30.73 9.95
CA LEU A 380 -5.07 31.13 8.54
C LEU A 380 -5.35 32.62 8.28
N ALA A 381 -6.26 33.21 9.06
CA ALA A 381 -6.54 34.63 8.98
C ALA A 381 -5.24 35.44 9.14
N LYS A 382 -4.41 35.13 10.13
CA LYS A 382 -3.14 35.83 10.39
C LYS A 382 -2.03 35.54 9.38
N SER A 383 -2.21 34.52 8.53
CA SER A 383 -1.21 34.11 7.54
C SER A 383 -1.21 34.98 6.29
N PHE A 384 -2.32 35.70 6.02
CA PHE A 384 -2.55 36.44 4.77
C PHE A 384 -3.15 37.84 4.94
N VAL A 385 -3.22 38.37 6.17
CA VAL A 385 -3.50 39.81 6.38
C VAL A 385 -2.24 40.56 6.74
N ASP A 386 -2.07 41.68 6.04
CA ASP A 386 -1.06 42.73 6.22
C ASP A 386 -0.78 43.12 7.68
#